data_AF-A0A347ADF8-F1
#
_entry.id   AF-A0A347ADF8-F1
#
_cell.length_a   1.000
_cell.length_b   1.000
_cell.length_c   1.000
_cell.angle_alpha   90.00
_cell.angle_beta   90.00
_cell.angle_gamma   90.00
#
_symmetry.space_group_name_H-M   'P 1'
#
loop_
_entity.id
_entity.type
_entity.pdbx_description
1 polymer ?
#
loop_
_entity_poly.entity_id
_entity_poly.type
_entity_poly.pdbx_seq_one_letter_code
_entity_poly.pdbx_strand_id
1 'polypeptide(L)'
;MTSLDFYGGVDEIGGNKILTSFQDTSLFLDFGMSFSQANKYFAEFLQPRKANGILDFIEFGLLPEIKGIYREDYLKHSGLHSTDKPSVDGVLLSHAHMDHSAYVHHLREDIPIFLTEQSYLIMKVLEKTTSVSFTDLITLKKDFQFIPKKRGEGYKRLQGDLARVKRNINVMKPYKNYDLGDFSVKSVPVDHSLPGATGFILENENDAIIYTGDLRFHGKRPELTKKFVKEAKKADPTVMLSEGTRIAETTSVTEEDIKNNATELISSYNGLVVINYPIRDLDRLLTFYEVACNVDRKLVVNLKQAYMLNLFYGSDYPKIDDVVVYTPRKGWGLLGDESFACFGEEWTCALGIDQYHVKTDYDKWERDFLDWNNTINYKDLKEEPENYMFRCDFFELKELIDIKPEEGLYIRSVTEPFDDEMEIDYKKALNWLDHFNLKLIEEGMHASGHANGTEILNMIREIQPETVYPIHTNKKEEFSVLKDNGIDVINPELSHRRDLDHH
;
A
#
# COMPACT_ATOMS: atom_id res chain seq x y z
N MET A 1 22.16 17.41 19.91
CA MET A 1 20.81 16.87 20.04
C MET A 1 20.18 16.82 18.68
N THR A 2 19.50 15.73 18.41
CA THR A 2 18.70 15.52 17.20
C THR A 2 17.46 16.40 17.23
N SER A 3 17.10 16.96 16.08
CA SER A 3 15.87 17.74 15.89
C SER A 3 14.85 16.90 15.13
N LEU A 4 13.58 16.99 15.55
CA LEU A 4 12.44 16.35 14.91
C LEU A 4 11.43 17.41 14.47
N ASP A 5 11.12 17.41 13.17
CA ASP A 5 10.08 18.24 12.56
C ASP A 5 8.97 17.33 12.01
N PHE A 6 7.71 17.60 12.37
CA PHE A 6 6.57 16.75 12.02
C PHE A 6 5.73 17.42 10.93
N TYR A 7 5.76 16.90 9.70
CA TYR A 7 4.98 17.41 8.57
C TYR A 7 3.74 16.57 8.24
N GLY A 8 3.49 15.52 9.01
CA GLY A 8 2.34 14.63 8.89
C GLY A 8 2.43 13.45 9.87
N GLY A 9 1.33 12.74 10.06
CA GLY A 9 1.21 11.70 11.10
C GLY A 9 0.99 12.27 12.51
N VAL A 10 0.48 13.50 12.61
CA VAL A 10 0.14 14.16 13.88
C VAL A 10 -1.35 14.46 13.90
N ASP A 11 -2.06 13.95 14.92
CA ASP A 11 -3.53 14.05 15.03
C ASP A 11 -4.25 13.49 13.79
N GLU A 12 -3.64 12.49 13.16
CA GLU A 12 -4.15 11.74 12.02
C GLU A 12 -3.61 10.30 12.03
N ILE A 13 -4.35 9.38 11.41
CA ILE A 13 -3.87 8.05 11.03
C ILE A 13 -3.40 8.13 9.58
N GLY A 14 -2.15 7.75 9.34
CA GLY A 14 -1.50 7.90 8.04
C GLY A 14 -0.76 9.23 7.85
N GLY A 15 -0.25 9.44 6.64
CA GLY A 15 0.38 10.70 6.25
C GLY A 15 1.77 10.94 6.85
N ASN A 16 2.44 9.90 7.35
CA ASN A 16 3.73 10.03 8.04
C ASN A 16 4.76 10.74 7.17
N LYS A 17 5.29 11.86 7.70
CA LYS A 17 6.31 12.71 7.11
C LYS A 17 7.10 13.39 8.23
N ILE A 18 8.09 12.71 8.78
CA ILE A 18 8.85 13.22 9.93
C ILE A 18 10.28 13.45 9.49
N LEU A 19 10.78 14.67 9.65
CA LEU A 19 12.16 15.00 9.32
C LEU A 19 13.01 14.91 10.59
N THR A 20 13.99 14.01 10.58
CA THR A 20 15.01 13.90 11.64
C THR A 20 16.31 14.52 11.15
N SER A 21 16.90 15.41 11.96
CA SER A 21 18.11 16.14 11.59
C SER A 21 19.14 16.16 12.71
N PHE A 22 20.39 15.87 12.36
CA PHE A 22 21.51 15.94 13.28
C PHE A 22 22.76 16.44 12.54
N GLN A 23 23.40 17.48 13.09
CA GLN A 23 24.50 18.19 12.45
C GLN A 23 24.15 18.61 11.01
N ASP A 24 24.85 18.09 10.01
CA ASP A 24 24.66 18.44 8.60
C ASP A 24 23.76 17.41 7.86
N THR A 25 23.26 16.40 8.57
CA THR A 25 22.48 15.29 8.00
C THR A 25 20.99 15.39 8.34
N SER A 26 20.14 15.26 7.33
CA SER A 26 18.68 15.28 7.46
C SER A 26 18.03 14.11 6.69
N LEU A 27 17.23 13.31 7.38
CA LEU A 27 16.52 12.15 6.81
C LEU A 27 15.02 12.27 7.04
N PHE A 28 14.20 11.96 6.04
CA PHE A 28 12.77 11.75 6.25
C PHE A 28 12.49 10.32 6.71
N LEU A 29 11.58 10.18 7.66
CA LEU A 29 10.90 8.95 8.04
C LEU A 29 9.53 8.95 7.37
N ASP A 30 9.41 8.11 6.36
CA ASP A 30 8.27 8.02 5.43
C ASP A 30 7.96 9.33 4.67
N PHE A 31 7.15 9.20 3.62
CA PHE A 31 6.67 10.32 2.83
C PHE A 31 5.32 10.00 2.18
N GLY A 32 4.31 9.81 3.02
CA GLY A 32 3.03 9.25 2.60
C GLY A 32 1.85 10.20 2.55
N MET A 33 0.72 9.69 2.04
CA MET A 33 -0.52 10.45 1.87
C MET A 33 -1.31 10.56 3.17
N SER A 34 -1.75 11.77 3.51
CA SER A 34 -2.79 11.98 4.52
C SER A 34 -4.15 11.68 3.91
N PHE A 35 -4.74 10.53 4.25
CA PHE A 35 -6.11 10.22 3.82
C PHE A 35 -7.14 11.14 4.46
N SER A 36 -6.95 11.45 5.76
CA SER A 36 -7.83 12.34 6.51
C SER A 36 -7.93 13.74 5.89
N GLN A 37 -6.81 14.29 5.41
CA GLN A 37 -6.77 15.59 4.75
C GLN A 37 -7.27 15.51 3.31
N ALA A 38 -6.94 14.45 2.58
CA ALA A 38 -7.38 14.27 1.20
C ALA A 38 -8.89 14.11 1.09
N ASN A 39 -9.51 13.28 1.94
CA ASN A 39 -10.94 12.98 1.93
C ASN A 39 -11.81 14.20 2.28
N LYS A 40 -11.24 15.29 2.82
CA LYS A 40 -11.96 16.57 3.01
C LYS A 40 -12.28 17.28 1.69
N TYR A 41 -11.50 17.04 0.64
CA TYR A 41 -11.55 17.83 -0.60
C TYR A 41 -11.68 16.99 -1.87
N PHE A 42 -11.18 15.77 -1.85
CA PHE A 42 -11.09 14.89 -3.01
C PHE A 42 -11.97 13.66 -2.82
N ALA A 43 -12.41 13.10 -3.94
CA ALA A 43 -13.27 11.92 -4.03
C ALA A 43 -12.96 11.16 -5.33
N GLU A 44 -13.55 10.01 -5.58
CA GLU A 44 -13.25 9.14 -6.73
C GLU A 44 -13.06 9.90 -8.07
N PHE A 45 -13.99 10.82 -8.40
CA PHE A 45 -13.96 11.62 -9.65
C PHE A 45 -13.43 13.05 -9.48
N LEU A 46 -13.01 13.43 -8.27
CA LEU A 46 -12.43 14.72 -7.95
C LEU A 46 -11.04 14.50 -7.37
N GLN A 47 -10.02 14.47 -8.24
CA GLN A 47 -8.64 14.19 -7.88
C GLN A 47 -7.74 15.40 -8.16
N PRO A 48 -6.57 15.52 -7.48
CA PRO A 48 -5.58 16.54 -7.82
C PRO A 48 -5.24 16.54 -9.30
N ARG A 49 -5.12 17.73 -9.91
CA ARG A 49 -4.91 17.85 -11.34
C ARG A 49 -3.44 17.71 -11.66
N LYS A 50 -3.11 16.68 -12.44
CA LYS A 50 -1.77 16.53 -13.04
C LYS A 50 -1.33 17.80 -13.79
N ALA A 51 -2.27 18.52 -14.42
CA ALA A 51 -1.98 19.75 -15.14
C ALA A 51 -1.51 20.92 -14.25
N ASN A 52 -1.71 20.88 -12.93
CA ASN A 52 -1.29 21.91 -12.00
C ASN A 52 0.03 21.55 -11.26
N GLY A 53 0.69 20.46 -11.66
CA GLY A 53 1.93 20.01 -11.06
C GLY A 53 1.75 19.67 -9.57
N ILE A 54 2.36 20.47 -8.71
CA ILE A 54 2.34 20.30 -7.24
C ILE A 54 1.31 21.19 -6.53
N LEU A 55 0.78 22.22 -7.20
CA LEU A 55 0.03 23.30 -6.55
C LEU A 55 -1.26 22.81 -5.87
N ASP A 56 -1.99 21.87 -6.47
CA ASP A 56 -3.20 21.33 -5.84
C ASP A 56 -2.86 20.64 -4.50
N PHE A 57 -1.70 19.99 -4.38
CA PHE A 57 -1.29 19.34 -3.13
C PHE A 57 -0.86 20.34 -2.06
N ILE A 58 -0.21 21.44 -2.44
CA ILE A 58 0.18 22.50 -1.50
C ILE A 58 -1.05 23.26 -1.01
N GLU A 59 -1.95 23.65 -1.93
CA GLU A 59 -3.16 24.43 -1.63
C GLU A 59 -4.03 23.75 -0.55
N PHE A 60 -4.20 22.43 -0.65
CA PHE A 60 -5.00 21.65 0.29
C PHE A 60 -4.17 21.07 1.46
N GLY A 61 -2.92 21.50 1.64
CA GLY A 61 -2.08 21.08 2.77
C GLY A 61 -1.71 19.60 2.76
N LEU A 62 -1.71 18.95 1.60
CA LEU A 62 -1.28 17.55 1.45
C LEU A 62 0.25 17.42 1.43
N LEU A 63 0.94 18.45 0.97
CA LEU A 63 2.40 18.52 0.95
C LEU A 63 2.90 19.73 1.74
N PRO A 64 3.93 19.56 2.57
CA PRO A 64 4.55 20.69 3.27
C PRO A 64 5.36 21.56 2.30
N GLU A 65 5.41 22.86 2.53
CA GLU A 65 6.14 23.81 1.66
C GLU A 65 7.64 23.87 2.02
N ILE A 66 8.38 22.81 1.68
CA ILE A 66 9.81 22.66 2.01
C ILE A 66 10.67 22.91 0.76
N LYS A 67 11.61 23.86 0.85
CA LYS A 67 12.59 24.10 -0.22
C LYS A 67 13.50 22.89 -0.40
N GLY A 68 13.74 22.55 -1.66
CA GLY A 68 14.78 21.61 -2.06
C GLY A 68 14.44 20.13 -1.98
N ILE A 69 13.19 19.75 -1.70
CA ILE A 69 12.78 18.34 -1.68
C ILE A 69 11.95 17.91 -2.89
N TYR A 70 11.32 18.87 -3.59
CA TYR A 70 10.41 18.58 -4.71
C TYR A 70 11.06 18.66 -6.08
N ARG A 71 10.58 17.81 -6.99
CA ARG A 71 11.07 17.69 -8.37
C ARG A 71 10.96 19.00 -9.15
N GLU A 72 12.01 19.28 -9.91
CA GLU A 72 12.23 20.53 -10.62
C GLU A 72 11.14 20.82 -11.68
N ASP A 73 10.72 19.82 -12.44
CA ASP A 73 9.76 20.01 -13.53
C ASP A 73 8.37 20.40 -13.03
N TYR A 74 7.93 19.91 -11.87
CA TYR A 74 6.69 20.37 -11.24
C TYR A 74 6.83 21.78 -10.71
N LEU A 75 7.91 22.09 -9.99
CA LEU A 75 8.12 23.43 -9.43
C LEU A 75 8.16 24.48 -10.54
N LYS A 76 8.97 24.26 -11.58
CA LYS A 76 9.09 25.18 -12.71
C LYS A 76 7.78 25.34 -13.49
N HIS A 77 7.05 24.24 -13.70
CA HIS A 77 5.72 24.29 -14.33
C HIS A 77 4.73 25.14 -13.51
N SER A 78 4.84 25.07 -12.19
CA SER A 78 4.03 25.83 -11.24
C SER A 78 4.55 27.25 -10.95
N GLY A 79 5.63 27.70 -11.62
CA GLY A 79 6.23 29.02 -11.40
C GLY A 79 6.91 29.18 -10.02
N LEU A 80 7.34 28.07 -9.42
CA LEU A 80 8.03 28.02 -8.13
C LEU A 80 9.54 27.80 -8.32
N HIS A 81 10.34 28.37 -7.42
CA HIS A 81 11.78 28.17 -7.42
C HIS A 81 12.18 26.73 -7.10
N SER A 82 13.03 26.15 -7.94
CA SER A 82 13.77 24.92 -7.66
C SER A 82 15.18 25.24 -7.12
N THR A 83 15.69 24.40 -6.22
CA THR A 83 17.09 24.48 -5.76
C THR A 83 18.01 23.65 -6.65
N ASP A 84 19.32 23.89 -6.61
CA ASP A 84 20.29 23.06 -7.35
C ASP A 84 20.59 21.73 -6.66
N LYS A 85 20.57 21.71 -5.32
CA LYS A 85 20.86 20.54 -4.49
C LYS A 85 19.67 20.17 -3.60
N PRO A 86 19.54 18.89 -3.20
CA PRO A 86 18.55 18.50 -2.21
C PRO A 86 18.88 19.13 -0.85
N SER A 87 17.83 19.39 -0.06
CA SER A 87 17.94 19.88 1.32
C SER A 87 17.90 18.76 2.36
N VAL A 88 17.79 17.51 1.90
CA VAL A 88 17.77 16.29 2.73
C VAL A 88 18.62 15.22 2.07
N ASP A 89 19.19 14.35 2.89
CA ASP A 89 20.12 13.30 2.47
C ASP A 89 19.41 12.02 2.03
N GLY A 90 18.13 11.85 2.40
CA GLY A 90 17.36 10.70 1.97
C GLY A 90 16.01 10.55 2.64
N VAL A 91 15.28 9.52 2.20
CA VAL A 91 14.00 9.09 2.79
C VAL A 91 14.10 7.63 3.17
N LEU A 92 13.82 7.31 4.44
CA LEU A 92 13.66 5.96 4.95
C LEU A 92 12.18 5.58 4.86
N LEU A 93 11.82 4.60 4.04
CA LEU A 93 10.44 4.09 3.96
C LEU A 93 10.29 2.84 4.82
N SER A 94 9.39 2.90 5.81
CA SER A 94 9.09 1.78 6.70
C SER A 94 8.41 0.65 5.94
N HIS A 95 7.45 0.99 5.07
CA HIS A 95 6.75 0.03 4.22
C HIS A 95 6.01 0.70 3.05
N ALA A 96 5.38 -0.12 2.21
CA ALA A 96 4.79 0.30 0.94
C ALA A 96 3.30 0.70 0.99
N HIS A 97 2.71 0.91 2.18
CA HIS A 97 1.38 1.50 2.23
C HIS A 97 1.40 2.95 1.73
N MET A 98 0.25 3.43 1.24
CA MET A 98 0.15 4.74 0.56
C MET A 98 0.29 5.90 1.52
N ASP A 99 -0.16 5.73 2.74
CA ASP A 99 0.03 6.66 3.86
C ASP A 99 1.47 6.71 4.39
N HIS A 100 2.38 5.88 3.86
CA HIS A 100 3.83 5.94 4.11
C HIS A 100 4.65 6.28 2.85
N SER A 101 4.15 5.94 1.65
CA SER A 101 4.96 6.01 0.43
C SER A 101 4.33 6.77 -0.74
N ALA A 102 3.05 7.14 -0.69
CA ALA A 102 2.36 7.67 -1.87
C ALA A 102 2.97 8.96 -2.42
N TYR A 103 3.49 9.85 -1.58
CA TYR A 103 3.99 11.15 -2.02
C TYR A 103 5.46 11.17 -2.44
N VAL A 104 6.16 10.03 -2.40
CA VAL A 104 7.55 9.93 -2.88
C VAL A 104 7.68 10.34 -4.35
N HIS A 105 6.62 10.21 -5.14
CA HIS A 105 6.60 10.60 -6.56
C HIS A 105 6.77 12.13 -6.78
N HIS A 106 6.53 12.96 -5.75
CA HIS A 106 6.78 14.40 -5.77
C HIS A 106 8.24 14.77 -5.47
N LEU A 107 9.00 13.86 -4.87
CA LEU A 107 10.38 14.11 -4.48
C LEU A 107 11.28 14.22 -5.71
N ARG A 108 12.36 15.00 -5.59
CA ARG A 108 13.40 15.11 -6.62
C ARG A 108 13.98 13.76 -7.02
N GLU A 109 14.58 13.70 -8.22
CA GLU A 109 15.21 12.47 -8.74
C GLU A 109 16.52 12.10 -8.01
N ASP A 110 17.20 13.07 -7.42
CA ASP A 110 18.51 12.93 -6.77
C ASP A 110 18.45 12.65 -5.26
N ILE A 111 17.25 12.62 -4.66
CA ILE A 111 17.06 12.19 -3.27
C ILE A 111 17.01 10.66 -3.21
N PRO A 112 17.92 9.99 -2.48
CA PRO A 112 17.89 8.54 -2.32
C PRO A 112 16.72 8.10 -1.44
N ILE A 113 16.13 6.97 -1.79
CA ILE A 113 15.07 6.32 -1.02
C ILE A 113 15.60 4.98 -0.53
N PHE A 114 15.55 4.77 0.78
CA PHE A 114 16.00 3.56 1.45
C PHE A 114 14.78 2.76 1.92
N LEU A 115 14.69 1.50 1.52
CA LEU A 115 13.57 0.63 1.88
C LEU A 115 13.94 -0.84 1.82
N THR A 116 13.05 -1.71 2.30
CA THR A 116 13.21 -3.16 2.17
C THR A 116 12.95 -3.64 0.74
N GLU A 117 13.44 -4.84 0.41
CA GLU A 117 13.25 -5.44 -0.92
C GLU A 117 11.76 -5.66 -1.22
N GLN A 118 11.01 -6.17 -0.25
CA GLN A 118 9.59 -6.48 -0.40
C GLN A 118 8.77 -5.20 -0.60
N SER A 119 9.07 -4.13 0.13
CA SER A 119 8.43 -2.82 -0.10
C SER A 119 8.73 -2.30 -1.52
N TYR A 120 9.95 -2.53 -2.04
CA TYR A 120 10.30 -2.14 -3.42
C TYR A 120 9.49 -2.92 -4.44
N LEU A 121 9.32 -4.23 -4.22
CA LEU A 121 8.50 -5.08 -5.09
C LEU A 121 7.03 -4.64 -5.07
N ILE A 122 6.46 -4.30 -3.91
CA ILE A 122 5.08 -3.79 -3.82
C ILE A 122 4.93 -2.45 -4.55
N MET A 123 5.85 -1.49 -4.34
CA MET A 123 5.82 -0.22 -5.07
C MET A 123 5.94 -0.43 -6.58
N LYS A 124 6.73 -1.42 -7.02
CA LYS A 124 6.85 -1.82 -8.43
C LYS A 124 5.55 -2.42 -8.99
N VAL A 125 4.84 -3.23 -8.21
CA VAL A 125 3.49 -3.72 -8.57
C VAL A 125 2.57 -2.52 -8.77
N LEU A 126 2.51 -1.62 -7.79
CA LEU A 126 1.62 -0.46 -7.82
C LEU A 126 1.86 0.45 -9.03
N GLU A 127 3.10 0.81 -9.31
CA GLU A 127 3.46 1.62 -10.49
C GLU A 127 3.09 0.90 -11.81
N LYS A 128 3.17 -0.43 -11.84
CA LYS A 128 2.97 -1.20 -13.07
C LYS A 128 1.49 -1.50 -13.36
N THR A 129 0.71 -1.84 -12.34
CA THR A 129 -0.65 -2.37 -12.46
C THR A 129 -1.74 -1.32 -12.26
N THR A 130 -1.36 -0.07 -12.03
CA THR A 130 -2.28 1.01 -11.70
C THR A 130 -2.26 2.08 -12.79
N SER A 131 -3.44 2.58 -13.17
CA SER A 131 -3.63 3.59 -14.21
C SER A 131 -3.89 4.99 -13.67
N VAL A 132 -4.05 5.18 -12.35
CA VAL A 132 -4.20 6.51 -11.74
C VAL A 132 -2.91 7.33 -11.86
N SER A 133 -3.10 8.65 -11.97
CA SER A 133 -2.00 9.61 -11.95
C SER A 133 -1.22 9.54 -10.65
N PHE A 134 0.02 10.04 -10.65
CA PHE A 134 0.84 10.20 -9.44
C PHE A 134 1.30 8.86 -8.80
N THR A 135 1.45 7.82 -9.61
CA THR A 135 1.90 6.48 -9.18
C THR A 135 3.35 6.14 -9.61
N ASP A 136 4.15 7.16 -9.94
CA ASP A 136 5.57 7.03 -10.28
C ASP A 136 6.41 6.85 -8.98
N LEU A 137 6.36 5.65 -8.39
CA LEU A 137 6.91 5.35 -7.07
C LEU A 137 8.38 4.91 -7.10
N ILE A 138 8.77 4.09 -8.08
CA ILE A 138 10.14 3.57 -8.25
C ILE A 138 10.85 4.20 -9.46
N THR A 139 10.08 4.83 -10.35
CA THR A 139 10.60 5.71 -11.39
C THR A 139 10.09 7.13 -11.20
N LEU A 140 10.70 8.08 -11.90
CA LEU A 140 10.21 9.44 -12.06
C LEU A 140 9.95 9.65 -13.54
N LYS A 141 8.71 9.91 -13.93
CA LYS A 141 8.37 10.27 -15.30
C LYS A 141 8.41 11.79 -15.45
N LYS A 142 9.43 12.32 -16.15
CA LYS A 142 9.58 13.75 -16.46
C LYS A 142 8.37 14.25 -17.24
N ASP A 143 7.69 15.24 -16.69
CA ASP A 143 6.50 15.86 -17.26
C ASP A 143 6.80 17.29 -17.74
N PHE A 144 5.86 17.89 -18.48
CA PHE A 144 5.95 19.27 -18.97
C PHE A 144 7.15 19.58 -19.88
N GLN A 145 7.72 18.56 -20.53
CA GLN A 145 8.89 18.71 -21.41
C GLN A 145 8.58 18.46 -22.89
N PHE A 146 9.16 19.31 -23.74
CA PHE A 146 9.21 19.13 -25.19
C PHE A 146 10.64 18.80 -25.61
N ILE A 147 10.78 17.83 -26.52
CA ILE A 147 12.06 17.44 -27.12
C ILE A 147 12.02 17.65 -28.64
N PRO A 148 13.16 17.96 -29.29
CA PRO A 148 13.23 18.08 -30.73
C PRO A 148 12.77 16.79 -31.44
N LYS A 149 12.07 16.93 -32.56
CA LYS A 149 11.73 15.76 -33.40
C LYS A 149 13.00 15.17 -34.02
N LYS A 150 13.08 13.84 -34.11
CA LYS A 150 14.20 13.15 -34.78
C LYS A 150 14.26 13.43 -36.30
N ARG A 151 13.14 13.82 -36.91
CA ARG A 151 13.00 14.14 -38.34
C ARG A 151 12.05 15.32 -38.51
N GLY A 152 12.41 16.24 -39.39
CA GLY A 152 11.67 17.49 -39.64
C GLY A 152 11.88 18.56 -38.58
N GLU A 153 11.29 19.74 -38.80
CA GLU A 153 11.35 20.86 -37.87
C GLU A 153 10.32 20.73 -36.72
N GLY A 154 10.65 21.36 -35.58
CA GLY A 154 9.76 21.48 -34.42
C GLY A 154 9.99 20.46 -33.30
N TYR A 155 9.09 20.49 -32.31
CA TYR A 155 9.18 19.74 -31.07
C TYR A 155 8.04 18.73 -30.91
N LYS A 156 8.24 17.73 -30.05
CA LYS A 156 7.21 16.79 -29.59
C LYS A 156 7.28 16.66 -28.07
N ARG A 157 6.18 16.24 -27.44
CA ARG A 157 6.18 15.94 -26.00
C ARG A 157 7.13 14.80 -25.68
N LEU A 158 7.84 14.91 -24.56
CA LEU A 158 8.58 13.80 -23.98
C LEU A 158 7.57 12.75 -23.48
N GLN A 159 7.71 11.50 -23.93
CA GLN A 159 6.73 10.43 -23.68
C GLN A 159 7.41 9.06 -23.66
N GLY A 160 6.68 8.07 -23.11
CA GLY A 160 7.13 6.69 -23.02
C GLY A 160 8.36 6.54 -22.13
N ASP A 161 9.19 5.54 -22.41
CA ASP A 161 10.37 5.23 -21.59
C ASP A 161 11.46 6.31 -21.67
N LEU A 162 11.47 7.15 -22.72
CA LEU A 162 12.37 8.30 -22.79
C LEU A 162 12.06 9.36 -21.72
N ALA A 163 10.83 9.41 -21.21
CA ALA A 163 10.44 10.30 -20.13
C ALA A 163 10.81 9.76 -18.75
N ARG A 164 11.12 8.46 -18.65
CA ARG A 164 11.31 7.79 -17.36
C ARG A 164 12.76 7.86 -16.91
N VAL A 165 12.94 8.28 -15.68
CA VAL A 165 14.21 8.27 -14.94
C VAL A 165 14.07 7.28 -13.80
N LYS A 166 15.07 6.45 -13.58
CA LYS A 166 15.09 5.51 -12.45
C LYS A 166 15.40 6.30 -11.17
N ARG A 167 14.62 6.10 -10.10
CA ARG A 167 14.95 6.69 -8.78
C ARG A 167 16.15 6.00 -8.15
N ASN A 168 16.89 6.73 -7.33
CA ASN A 168 17.97 6.18 -6.52
C ASN A 168 17.41 5.35 -5.35
N ILE A 169 16.98 4.13 -5.64
CA ILE A 169 16.45 3.18 -4.65
C ILE A 169 17.59 2.36 -4.04
N ASN A 170 17.70 2.39 -2.72
CA ASN A 170 18.68 1.66 -1.92
C ASN A 170 17.98 0.61 -1.08
N VAL A 171 18.12 -0.66 -1.47
CA VAL A 171 17.51 -1.79 -0.75
C VAL A 171 18.32 -2.09 0.52
N MET A 172 17.68 -1.91 1.68
CA MET A 172 18.27 -2.17 2.99
C MET A 172 18.06 -3.63 3.40
N LYS A 173 19.17 -4.34 3.59
CA LYS A 173 19.17 -5.66 4.24
C LYS A 173 18.85 -5.54 5.73
N PRO A 174 17.92 -6.36 6.26
CA PRO A 174 17.59 -6.40 7.68
C PRO A 174 18.79 -6.54 8.61
N TYR A 175 18.75 -5.83 9.75
CA TYR A 175 19.74 -5.84 10.83
C TYR A 175 21.16 -5.38 10.46
N LYS A 176 21.38 -4.95 9.21
CA LYS A 176 22.65 -4.36 8.77
C LYS A 176 22.62 -2.85 9.05
N ASN A 177 23.73 -2.32 9.55
CA ASN A 177 23.94 -0.87 9.69
C ASN A 177 24.35 -0.25 8.35
N TYR A 178 23.85 0.95 8.10
CA TYR A 178 24.18 1.80 6.97
C TYR A 178 24.52 3.17 7.50
N ASP A 179 25.72 3.66 7.19
CA ASP A 179 26.13 5.01 7.56
C ASP A 179 25.54 5.99 6.55
N LEU A 180 24.57 6.78 6.99
CA LEU A 180 23.87 7.80 6.23
C LEU A 180 24.20 9.16 6.86
N GLY A 181 25.28 9.77 6.38
CA GLY A 181 25.80 11.01 6.97
C GLY A 181 26.21 10.77 8.43
N ASP A 182 25.62 11.54 9.33
CA ASP A 182 25.89 11.53 10.77
C ASP A 182 25.05 10.48 11.53
N PHE A 183 24.23 9.68 10.83
CA PHE A 183 23.45 8.59 11.41
C PHE A 183 23.95 7.21 10.96
N SER A 184 24.08 6.28 11.91
CA SER A 184 24.08 4.84 11.63
C SER A 184 22.64 4.33 11.66
N VAL A 185 22.12 3.89 10.52
CA VAL A 185 20.73 3.46 10.37
C VAL A 185 20.63 1.95 10.17
N LYS A 186 19.72 1.33 10.90
CA LYS A 186 19.42 -0.11 10.84
C LYS A 186 17.93 -0.32 10.60
N SER A 187 17.58 -1.07 9.55
CA SER A 187 16.22 -1.58 9.36
C SER A 187 16.03 -2.85 10.18
N VAL A 188 14.95 -2.91 10.95
CA VAL A 188 14.59 -4.02 11.83
C VAL A 188 13.15 -4.46 11.52
N PRO A 189 12.96 -5.62 10.85
CA PRO A 189 11.65 -6.10 10.42
C PRO A 189 10.62 -6.21 11.54
N VAL A 190 9.37 -5.88 11.21
CA VAL A 190 8.20 -6.00 12.08
C VAL A 190 7.09 -6.80 11.38
N ASP A 191 6.18 -7.38 12.15
CA ASP A 191 4.94 -7.96 11.64
C ASP A 191 3.96 -6.85 11.29
N HIS A 192 3.34 -6.93 10.12
CA HIS A 192 2.32 -6.01 9.62
C HIS A 192 1.53 -6.72 8.50
N SER A 193 0.50 -6.08 7.94
CA SER A 193 -0.28 -6.68 6.83
C SER A 193 0.48 -6.72 5.48
N LEU A 194 1.57 -5.96 5.34
CA LEU A 194 2.45 -6.01 4.16
C LEU A 194 3.80 -6.63 4.47
N PRO A 195 4.35 -7.48 3.59
CA PRO A 195 5.72 -7.92 3.72
C PRO A 195 6.70 -6.76 3.51
N GLY A 196 7.82 -6.83 4.23
CA GLY A 196 8.86 -5.81 4.17
C GLY A 196 8.64 -4.65 5.13
N ALA A 197 7.60 -4.67 5.95
CA ALA A 197 7.44 -3.70 7.03
C ALA A 197 8.63 -3.75 7.99
N THR A 198 9.15 -2.58 8.32
CA THR A 198 10.31 -2.44 9.19
C THR A 198 10.16 -1.22 10.09
N GLY A 199 10.60 -1.37 11.34
CA GLY A 199 11.02 -0.23 12.13
C GLY A 199 12.45 0.17 11.78
N PHE A 200 12.85 1.37 12.17
CA PHE A 200 14.21 1.86 12.04
C PHE A 200 14.81 2.19 13.40
N ILE A 201 16.09 1.87 13.55
CA ILE A 201 16.94 2.34 14.64
C ILE A 201 17.97 3.26 14.03
N LEU A 202 18.01 4.53 14.45
CA LEU A 202 18.96 5.53 14.01
C LEU A 202 19.82 5.91 15.20
N GLU A 203 21.13 5.74 15.10
CA GLU A 203 22.09 6.04 16.16
C GLU A 203 23.03 7.15 15.67
N ASN A 204 23.26 8.17 16.50
CA ASN A 204 24.33 9.15 16.31
C ASN A 204 25.16 9.28 17.61
N GLU A 205 26.08 10.25 17.66
CA GLU A 205 26.96 10.44 18.82
C GLU A 205 26.24 10.77 20.13
N ASN A 206 24.99 11.26 20.09
CA ASN A 206 24.23 11.72 21.26
C ASN A 206 22.93 10.94 21.49
N ASP A 207 22.30 10.47 20.43
CA ASP A 207 20.92 9.99 20.46
C ASP A 207 20.77 8.62 19.78
N ALA A 208 19.87 7.81 20.33
CA ALA A 208 19.36 6.59 19.70
C ALA A 208 17.84 6.74 19.50
N ILE A 209 17.43 6.77 18.24
CA ILE A 209 16.07 7.10 17.81
C ILE A 209 15.43 5.84 17.24
N ILE A 210 14.28 5.47 17.78
CA ILE A 210 13.46 4.36 17.31
C ILE A 210 12.28 4.94 16.54
N TYR A 211 12.10 4.49 15.31
CA TYR A 211 10.86 4.69 14.57
C TYR A 211 10.19 3.35 14.35
N THR A 212 8.97 3.16 14.86
CA THR A 212 8.29 1.86 14.78
C THR A 212 7.87 1.49 13.37
N GLY A 213 7.61 2.49 12.50
CA GLY A 213 6.71 2.28 11.38
C GLY A 213 5.34 1.82 11.89
N ASP A 214 4.65 1.01 11.11
CA ASP A 214 3.43 0.33 11.54
C ASP A 214 3.75 -1.12 11.89
N LEU A 215 3.14 -1.63 12.96
CA LEU A 215 3.42 -2.97 13.47
C LEU A 215 2.23 -3.61 14.16
N ARG A 216 2.25 -4.94 14.25
CA ARG A 216 1.32 -5.75 15.06
C ARG A 216 2.05 -6.88 15.77
N PHE A 217 1.33 -7.58 16.63
CA PHE A 217 1.81 -8.78 17.35
C PHE A 217 0.93 -10.02 17.13
N HIS A 218 -0.04 -9.92 16.22
CA HIS A 218 -1.09 -10.91 16.00
C HIS A 218 -1.28 -11.28 14.50
N GLY A 219 -0.26 -11.01 13.68
CA GLY A 219 -0.21 -11.46 12.29
C GLY A 219 0.39 -12.85 12.12
N LYS A 220 0.88 -13.15 10.92
CA LYS A 220 1.52 -14.43 10.61
C LYS A 220 2.95 -14.54 11.16
N ARG A 221 3.61 -13.42 11.46
CA ARG A 221 5.04 -13.35 11.81
C ARG A 221 5.34 -12.53 13.08
N PRO A 222 4.62 -12.73 14.20
CA PRO A 222 4.73 -11.87 15.39
C PRO A 222 6.10 -11.90 16.05
N GLU A 223 6.92 -12.92 15.76
CA GLU A 223 8.31 -13.01 16.17
C GLU A 223 9.20 -11.89 15.60
N LEU A 224 8.85 -11.32 14.44
CA LEU A 224 9.56 -10.18 13.86
C LEU A 224 9.44 -8.96 14.78
N THR A 225 8.21 -8.58 15.15
CA THR A 225 7.97 -7.46 16.07
C THR A 225 8.60 -7.72 17.44
N LYS A 226 8.48 -8.94 17.98
CA LYS A 226 9.16 -9.30 19.25
C LYS A 226 10.67 -9.15 19.18
N LYS A 227 11.28 -9.41 18.02
CA LYS A 227 12.72 -9.19 17.80
C LYS A 227 13.04 -7.70 17.63
N PHE A 228 12.16 -6.93 16.99
CA PHE A 228 12.26 -5.47 16.94
C PHE A 228 12.30 -4.87 18.36
N VAL A 229 11.39 -5.25 19.25
CA VAL A 229 11.38 -4.80 20.65
C VAL A 229 12.73 -5.05 21.34
N LYS A 230 13.30 -6.25 21.14
CA LYS A 230 14.62 -6.60 21.72
C LYS A 230 15.76 -5.77 21.15
N GLU A 231 15.78 -5.50 19.85
CA GLU A 231 16.82 -4.69 19.22
C GLU A 231 16.68 -3.20 19.59
N ALA A 232 15.45 -2.69 19.63
CA ALA A 232 15.16 -1.32 20.07
C ALA A 232 15.59 -1.10 21.53
N LYS A 233 15.28 -2.05 22.43
CA LYS A 233 15.73 -2.00 23.83
C LYS A 233 17.25 -1.96 23.95
N LYS A 234 17.97 -2.76 23.15
CA LYS A 234 19.44 -2.80 23.18
C LYS A 234 20.09 -1.48 22.75
N ALA A 235 19.39 -0.69 21.94
CA ALA A 235 19.86 0.61 21.49
C ALA A 235 19.76 1.69 22.58
N ASP A 236 19.12 1.38 23.72
CA ASP A 236 18.96 2.31 24.86
C ASP A 236 18.41 3.68 24.42
N PRO A 237 17.17 3.72 23.90
CA PRO A 237 16.75 4.83 23.06
C PRO A 237 16.44 6.09 23.83
N THR A 238 17.00 7.21 23.39
CA THR A 238 16.65 8.54 23.90
C THR A 238 15.28 8.99 23.38
N VAL A 239 14.94 8.60 22.15
CA VAL A 239 13.67 8.98 21.52
C VAL A 239 13.00 7.80 20.83
N MET A 240 11.69 7.68 21.00
CA MET A 240 10.87 6.71 20.27
C MET A 240 9.66 7.39 19.62
N LEU A 241 9.55 7.27 18.30
CA LEU A 241 8.40 7.63 17.48
C LEU A 241 7.56 6.37 17.30
N SER A 242 6.41 6.31 17.98
CA SER A 242 5.55 5.12 17.99
C SER A 242 4.23 5.36 17.28
N GLU A 243 3.84 4.43 16.41
CA GLU A 243 2.46 4.36 15.92
C GLU A 243 1.47 4.16 17.08
N GLY A 244 0.22 4.56 16.84
CA GLY A 244 -0.84 4.48 17.83
C GLY A 244 -2.22 4.31 17.21
N THR A 245 -2.34 3.71 16.02
CA THR A 245 -3.60 3.65 15.25
C THR A 245 -4.74 3.10 16.09
N ARG A 246 -4.45 2.04 16.86
CA ARG A 246 -5.41 1.31 17.69
C ARG A 246 -5.09 1.41 19.19
N ILE A 247 -4.52 2.53 19.62
CA ILE A 247 -4.14 2.76 21.03
C ILE A 247 -5.32 2.64 22.01
N ALA A 248 -6.55 2.93 21.56
CA ALA A 248 -7.75 2.79 22.39
C ALA A 248 -8.38 1.38 22.36
N GLU A 249 -7.91 0.50 21.47
CA GLU A 249 -8.41 -0.86 21.36
C GLU A 249 -7.66 -1.77 22.34
N THR A 250 -8.33 -2.82 22.82
CA THR A 250 -7.74 -3.75 23.80
C THR A 250 -7.64 -5.19 23.31
N THR A 251 -8.28 -5.51 22.18
CA THR A 251 -8.35 -6.85 21.62
C THR A 251 -7.96 -6.84 20.14
N SER A 252 -7.53 -7.99 19.66
CA SER A 252 -7.22 -8.22 18.25
C SER A 252 -7.65 -9.62 17.87
N VAL A 253 -8.31 -9.75 16.72
CA VAL A 253 -8.46 -11.04 16.03
C VAL A 253 -7.13 -11.36 15.36
N THR A 254 -6.72 -12.63 15.37
CA THR A 254 -5.48 -13.08 14.73
C THR A 254 -5.75 -13.62 13.33
N GLU A 255 -4.70 -13.69 12.49
CA GLU A 255 -4.79 -14.39 11.20
C GLU A 255 -5.14 -15.88 11.35
N GLU A 256 -4.77 -16.49 12.49
CA GLU A 256 -5.09 -17.88 12.81
C GLU A 256 -6.59 -18.07 13.14
N ASP A 257 -7.19 -17.13 13.86
CA ASP A 257 -8.64 -17.15 14.16
C ASP A 257 -9.44 -17.10 12.86
N ILE A 258 -9.07 -16.22 11.92
CA ILE A 258 -9.72 -16.10 10.62
C ILE A 258 -9.62 -17.40 9.83
N LYS A 259 -8.43 -18.01 9.79
CA LYS A 259 -8.21 -19.29 9.11
C LYS A 259 -9.13 -20.36 9.67
N ASN A 260 -9.21 -20.48 10.99
CA ASN A 260 -10.02 -21.50 11.66
C ASN A 260 -11.52 -21.26 11.40
N ASN A 261 -11.99 -20.03 11.61
CA ASN A 261 -13.40 -19.65 11.39
C ASN A 261 -13.82 -19.87 9.94
N ALA A 262 -12.99 -19.46 8.97
CA ALA A 262 -13.27 -19.63 7.56
C ALA A 262 -13.23 -21.10 7.12
N THR A 263 -12.28 -21.89 7.64
CA THR A 263 -12.21 -23.33 7.35
C THR A 263 -13.46 -24.05 7.84
N GLU A 264 -13.88 -23.80 9.09
CA GLU A 264 -15.08 -24.41 9.66
C GLU A 264 -16.33 -24.04 8.85
N LEU A 265 -16.48 -22.75 8.51
CA LEU A 265 -17.60 -22.25 7.73
C LEU A 265 -17.68 -22.88 6.33
N ILE A 266 -16.55 -22.97 5.62
CA ILE A 266 -16.52 -23.37 4.21
C ILE A 266 -16.54 -24.90 4.05
N SER A 267 -16.03 -25.67 5.02
CA SER A 267 -15.91 -27.14 4.93
C SER A 267 -17.22 -27.87 4.62
N SER A 268 -18.37 -27.28 4.95
CA SER A 268 -19.71 -27.86 4.72
C SER A 268 -20.51 -27.15 3.63
N TYR A 269 -19.91 -26.16 2.95
CA TYR A 269 -20.56 -25.34 1.94
C TYR A 269 -20.14 -25.78 0.53
N ASN A 270 -21.10 -25.95 -0.38
CA ASN A 270 -20.85 -26.40 -1.77
C ASN A 270 -21.12 -25.30 -2.81
N GLY A 271 -21.59 -24.12 -2.41
CA GLY A 271 -21.84 -23.01 -3.34
C GLY A 271 -20.60 -22.15 -3.61
N LEU A 272 -20.83 -21.01 -4.28
CA LEU A 272 -19.79 -20.02 -4.56
C LEU A 272 -19.34 -19.35 -3.25
N VAL A 273 -18.03 -19.36 -3.00
CA VAL A 273 -17.43 -18.60 -1.89
C VAL A 273 -16.67 -17.41 -2.47
N VAL A 274 -17.16 -16.21 -2.17
CA VAL A 274 -16.53 -14.95 -2.53
C VAL A 274 -15.80 -14.39 -1.31
N ILE A 275 -14.57 -13.93 -1.50
CA ILE A 275 -13.74 -13.38 -0.42
C ILE A 275 -13.27 -11.99 -0.79
N ASN A 276 -13.55 -11.02 0.06
CA ASN A 276 -13.05 -9.66 -0.07
C ASN A 276 -11.95 -9.38 0.94
N TYR A 277 -10.72 -9.21 0.46
CA TYR A 277 -9.60 -8.70 1.24
C TYR A 277 -8.72 -7.78 0.38
N PRO A 278 -7.92 -6.88 1.01
CA PRO A 278 -7.10 -5.93 0.28
C PRO A 278 -6.05 -6.68 -0.55
N ILE A 279 -5.92 -6.33 -1.83
CA ILE A 279 -5.03 -7.06 -2.74
C ILE A 279 -3.57 -7.11 -2.27
N ARG A 280 -3.15 -6.07 -1.55
CA ARG A 280 -1.78 -5.91 -1.05
C ARG A 280 -1.53 -6.72 0.21
N ASP A 281 -2.57 -7.12 0.94
CA ASP A 281 -2.46 -7.90 2.16
C ASP A 281 -2.10 -9.36 1.82
N LEU A 282 -0.79 -9.59 1.70
CA LEU A 282 -0.25 -10.90 1.35
C LEU A 282 -0.34 -11.90 2.50
N ASP A 283 -0.43 -11.42 3.74
CA ASP A 283 -0.70 -12.29 4.88
C ASP A 283 -2.14 -12.81 4.82
N ARG A 284 -3.12 -11.97 4.47
CA ARG A 284 -4.50 -12.40 4.27
C ARG A 284 -4.66 -13.31 3.04
N LEU A 285 -3.91 -13.06 1.97
CA LEU A 285 -3.80 -14.00 0.84
C LEU A 285 -3.34 -15.37 1.32
N LEU A 286 -2.25 -15.42 2.12
CA LEU A 286 -1.71 -16.68 2.64
C LEU A 286 -2.73 -17.37 3.54
N THR A 287 -3.43 -16.64 4.40
CA THR A 287 -4.53 -17.14 5.22
C THR A 287 -5.60 -17.83 4.36
N PHE A 288 -6.14 -17.17 3.33
CA PHE A 288 -7.19 -17.77 2.49
C PHE A 288 -6.67 -18.85 1.53
N TYR A 289 -5.40 -18.81 1.16
CA TYR A 289 -4.76 -19.91 0.44
C TYR A 289 -4.71 -21.19 1.29
N GLU A 290 -4.30 -21.07 2.56
CA GLU A 290 -4.31 -22.19 3.51
C GLU A 290 -5.75 -22.70 3.75
N VAL A 291 -6.74 -21.79 3.87
CA VAL A 291 -8.15 -22.19 3.97
C VAL A 291 -8.58 -22.98 2.74
N ALA A 292 -8.27 -22.50 1.53
CA ALA A 292 -8.60 -23.18 0.29
C ALA A 292 -8.01 -24.60 0.24
N CYS A 293 -6.74 -24.76 0.66
CA CYS A 293 -6.11 -26.07 0.78
C CYS A 293 -6.83 -26.97 1.80
N ASN A 294 -7.27 -26.44 2.94
CA ASN A 294 -7.94 -27.22 4.00
C ASN A 294 -9.32 -27.74 3.59
N VAL A 295 -10.00 -27.04 2.68
CA VAL A 295 -11.36 -27.36 2.23
C VAL A 295 -11.42 -27.94 0.81
N ASP A 296 -10.25 -28.34 0.26
CA ASP A 296 -10.10 -28.90 -1.09
C ASP A 296 -10.66 -28.01 -2.21
N ARG A 297 -10.44 -26.70 -2.08
CA ARG A 297 -10.78 -25.68 -3.07
C ARG A 297 -9.53 -24.95 -3.58
N LYS A 298 -9.65 -24.30 -4.72
CA LYS A 298 -8.59 -23.45 -5.29
C LYS A 298 -8.86 -21.98 -5.01
N LEU A 299 -7.87 -21.27 -4.47
CA LEU A 299 -7.94 -19.82 -4.34
C LEU A 299 -7.79 -19.17 -5.72
N VAL A 300 -8.78 -18.38 -6.11
CA VAL A 300 -8.82 -17.65 -7.37
C VAL A 300 -8.47 -16.19 -7.11
N VAL A 301 -7.40 -15.70 -7.74
CA VAL A 301 -6.86 -14.35 -7.58
C VAL A 301 -6.94 -13.56 -8.89
N ASN A 302 -7.00 -12.24 -8.84
CA ASN A 302 -7.00 -11.42 -10.05
C ASN A 302 -5.60 -11.26 -10.68
N LEU A 303 -5.54 -10.73 -11.90
CA LEU A 303 -4.30 -10.49 -12.65
C LEU A 303 -3.27 -9.64 -11.89
N LYS A 304 -3.72 -8.66 -11.09
CA LYS A 304 -2.83 -7.78 -10.32
C LYS A 304 -2.14 -8.54 -9.19
N GLN A 305 -2.87 -9.40 -8.48
CA GLN A 305 -2.33 -10.22 -7.39
C GLN A 305 -1.45 -11.34 -7.94
N ALA A 306 -1.80 -11.90 -9.10
CA ALA A 306 -0.94 -12.80 -9.86
C ALA A 306 0.41 -12.13 -10.22
N TYR A 307 0.39 -10.91 -10.75
CA TYR A 307 1.61 -10.15 -11.04
C TYR A 307 2.46 -9.92 -9.78
N MET A 308 1.82 -9.65 -8.63
CA MET A 308 2.52 -9.54 -7.35
C MET A 308 3.17 -10.87 -6.92
N LEU A 309 2.44 -11.99 -6.93
CA LEU A 309 3.00 -13.30 -6.58
C LEU A 309 4.18 -13.69 -7.47
N ASN A 310 4.12 -13.37 -8.77
CA ASN A 310 5.22 -13.63 -9.70
C ASN A 310 6.50 -12.85 -9.33
N LEU A 311 6.37 -11.63 -8.81
CA LEU A 311 7.52 -10.85 -8.32
C LEU A 311 8.05 -11.35 -6.98
N PHE A 312 7.21 -11.96 -6.16
CA PHE A 312 7.56 -12.53 -4.85
C PHE A 312 8.00 -14.00 -4.92
N TYR A 313 8.26 -14.53 -6.13
CA TYR A 313 8.67 -15.91 -6.32
C TYR A 313 9.90 -16.28 -5.46
N GLY A 314 9.79 -17.38 -4.71
CA GLY A 314 10.84 -17.84 -3.79
C GLY A 314 10.72 -17.28 -2.36
N SER A 315 9.68 -16.50 -2.05
CA SER A 315 9.31 -16.09 -0.69
C SER A 315 8.41 -17.13 -0.01
N ASP A 316 8.00 -16.87 1.23
CA ASP A 316 7.07 -17.71 2.02
C ASP A 316 5.59 -17.62 1.57
N TYR A 317 5.34 -17.11 0.37
CA TYR A 317 4.00 -16.96 -0.22
C TYR A 317 3.76 -18.04 -1.27
N PRO A 318 2.50 -18.43 -1.55
CA PRO A 318 2.22 -19.41 -2.59
C PRO A 318 2.81 -18.96 -3.92
N LYS A 319 3.33 -19.91 -4.68
CA LYS A 319 3.72 -19.64 -6.06
C LYS A 319 2.47 -19.34 -6.84
N ILE A 320 2.67 -18.62 -7.93
CA ILE A 320 1.57 -18.35 -8.85
C ILE A 320 0.95 -19.64 -9.42
N ASP A 321 1.72 -20.72 -9.57
CA ASP A 321 1.22 -22.05 -9.99
C ASP A 321 0.37 -22.75 -8.91
N ASP A 322 0.48 -22.32 -7.65
CA ASP A 322 -0.28 -22.88 -6.53
C ASP A 322 -1.69 -22.27 -6.44
N VAL A 323 -1.93 -21.13 -7.11
CA VAL A 323 -3.22 -20.44 -7.17
C VAL A 323 -3.82 -20.49 -8.57
N VAL A 324 -5.08 -20.09 -8.69
CA VAL A 324 -5.77 -19.93 -9.97
C VAL A 324 -5.90 -18.44 -10.32
N VAL A 325 -5.66 -18.08 -11.57
CA VAL A 325 -5.71 -16.67 -12.03
C VAL A 325 -7.01 -16.40 -12.77
N TYR A 326 -7.80 -15.45 -12.26
CA TYR A 326 -9.03 -15.00 -12.92
C TYR A 326 -8.73 -14.01 -14.04
N THR A 327 -9.20 -14.33 -15.25
CA THR A 327 -9.18 -13.43 -16.41
C THR A 327 -10.56 -12.79 -16.59
N PRO A 328 -10.74 -11.51 -16.23
CA PRO A 328 -12.01 -10.82 -16.41
C PRO A 328 -12.25 -10.47 -17.89
N ARG A 329 -13.51 -10.22 -18.25
CA ARG A 329 -13.84 -9.54 -19.51
C ARG A 329 -13.37 -8.07 -19.45
N LYS A 330 -12.81 -7.56 -20.55
CA LYS A 330 -12.30 -6.18 -20.64
C LYS A 330 -13.15 -5.34 -21.59
N GLY A 331 -12.61 -4.27 -22.15
CA GLY A 331 -13.36 -3.20 -22.81
C GLY A 331 -14.26 -3.67 -23.96
N TRP A 332 -13.80 -4.65 -24.74
CA TRP A 332 -14.56 -5.26 -25.84
C TRP A 332 -15.24 -6.57 -25.45
N GLY A 333 -14.94 -7.11 -24.27
CA GLY A 333 -15.53 -8.35 -23.77
C GLY A 333 -15.17 -9.57 -24.61
N LEU A 334 -13.98 -9.61 -25.22
CA LEU A 334 -13.59 -10.65 -26.19
C LEU A 334 -13.23 -12.01 -25.56
N LEU A 335 -13.94 -12.40 -24.49
CA LEU A 335 -13.71 -13.63 -23.76
C LEU A 335 -15.03 -14.40 -23.57
N GLY A 336 -15.01 -15.70 -23.88
CA GLY A 336 -16.19 -16.57 -23.83
C GLY A 336 -16.94 -16.67 -25.17
N ASP A 337 -18.16 -17.24 -25.14
CA ASP A 337 -19.04 -17.43 -26.31
C ASP A 337 -20.27 -16.52 -26.32
N GLU A 338 -20.47 -15.75 -25.26
CA GLU A 338 -21.62 -14.85 -25.10
C GLU A 338 -21.37 -13.45 -25.69
N SER A 339 -20.17 -13.21 -26.22
CA SER A 339 -19.75 -11.91 -26.74
C SER A 339 -19.38 -12.02 -28.22
N PHE A 340 -19.73 -10.99 -29.00
CA PHE A 340 -19.54 -10.94 -30.44
C PHE A 340 -18.89 -9.62 -30.84
N ALA A 341 -17.98 -9.66 -31.80
CA ALA A 341 -17.39 -8.46 -32.41
C ALA A 341 -17.66 -8.46 -33.92
N CYS A 342 -17.87 -7.27 -34.47
CA CYS A 342 -18.13 -7.10 -35.90
C CYS A 342 -16.83 -6.88 -36.67
N PHE A 343 -16.54 -7.73 -37.66
CA PHE A 343 -15.45 -7.60 -38.61
C PHE A 343 -16.03 -7.27 -39.99
N GLY A 344 -16.00 -5.99 -40.36
CA GLY A 344 -16.68 -5.50 -41.56
C GLY A 344 -18.19 -5.49 -41.37
N GLU A 345 -18.89 -6.46 -41.96
CA GLU A 345 -20.34 -6.66 -41.79
C GLU A 345 -20.67 -7.99 -41.08
N GLU A 346 -19.66 -8.78 -40.74
CA GLU A 346 -19.83 -10.11 -40.13
C GLU A 346 -19.65 -10.03 -38.60
N TRP A 347 -20.62 -10.58 -37.86
CA TRP A 347 -20.53 -10.72 -36.41
C TRP A 347 -19.88 -12.05 -36.04
N THR A 348 -18.68 -11.99 -35.47
CA THR A 348 -17.91 -13.15 -35.05
C THR A 348 -17.99 -13.31 -33.54
N CYS A 349 -18.31 -14.52 -33.08
CA CYS A 349 -18.26 -14.90 -31.66
C CYS A 349 -16.83 -14.80 -31.12
N ALA A 350 -16.65 -14.34 -29.89
CA ALA A 350 -15.33 -14.16 -29.27
C ALA A 350 -14.46 -15.43 -29.26
N LEU A 351 -15.05 -16.63 -29.17
CA LEU A 351 -14.32 -17.91 -29.33
C LEU A 351 -13.64 -18.07 -30.71
N GLY A 352 -14.19 -17.44 -31.75
CA GLY A 352 -13.67 -17.48 -33.11
C GLY A 352 -12.77 -16.30 -33.46
N ILE A 353 -12.54 -15.37 -32.53
CA ILE A 353 -11.69 -14.20 -32.75
C ILE A 353 -10.22 -14.58 -32.54
N ASP A 354 -9.36 -14.11 -33.44
CA ASP A 354 -7.92 -14.33 -33.35
C ASP A 354 -7.36 -13.82 -32.00
N GLN A 355 -6.51 -14.63 -31.36
CA GLN A 355 -5.92 -14.31 -30.04
C GLN A 355 -5.19 -12.96 -30.02
N TYR A 356 -4.66 -12.50 -31.15
CA TYR A 356 -4.08 -11.16 -31.27
C TYR A 356 -5.09 -10.08 -30.85
N HIS A 357 -6.34 -10.16 -31.34
CA HIS A 357 -7.37 -9.20 -31.01
C HIS A 357 -7.83 -9.33 -29.56
N VAL A 358 -7.99 -10.56 -29.05
CA VAL A 358 -8.30 -10.80 -27.64
C VAL A 358 -7.25 -10.14 -26.73
N LYS A 359 -5.95 -10.39 -27.00
CA LYS A 359 -4.84 -9.79 -26.23
C LYS A 359 -4.81 -8.26 -26.30
N THR A 360 -5.35 -7.65 -27.36
CA THR A 360 -5.41 -6.17 -27.45
C THR A 360 -6.41 -5.54 -26.48
N ASP A 361 -7.38 -6.31 -25.96
CA ASP A 361 -8.34 -5.85 -24.95
C ASP A 361 -7.71 -5.72 -23.55
N TYR A 362 -6.53 -6.31 -23.36
CA TYR A 362 -5.78 -6.30 -22.11
C TYR A 362 -4.56 -5.39 -22.16
N ASP A 363 -4.19 -4.86 -21.00
CA ASP A 363 -2.97 -4.08 -20.86
C ASP A 363 -1.73 -4.93 -21.18
N LYS A 364 -0.66 -4.28 -21.64
CA LYS A 364 0.56 -4.98 -22.05
C LYS A 364 1.13 -5.92 -20.98
N TRP A 365 0.93 -5.59 -19.70
CA TRP A 365 1.43 -6.37 -18.58
C TRP A 365 0.50 -7.54 -18.20
N GLU A 366 -0.79 -7.44 -18.54
CA GLU A 366 -1.79 -8.50 -18.28
C GLU A 366 -1.66 -9.65 -19.29
N ARG A 367 -1.24 -9.33 -20.52
CA ARG A 367 -1.17 -10.29 -21.64
C ARG A 367 -0.34 -11.51 -21.36
N ASP A 368 0.73 -11.36 -20.57
CA ASP A 368 1.64 -12.45 -20.25
C ASP A 368 0.95 -13.56 -19.42
N PHE A 369 -0.13 -13.23 -18.71
CA PHE A 369 -0.88 -14.18 -17.87
C PHE A 369 -1.98 -14.92 -18.63
N LEU A 370 -2.43 -14.42 -19.79
CA LEU A 370 -3.61 -14.96 -20.50
C LEU A 370 -3.38 -16.35 -21.09
N ASP A 371 -2.12 -16.75 -21.28
CA ASP A 371 -1.74 -18.04 -21.89
C ASP A 371 -1.36 -19.09 -20.84
N TRP A 372 -1.59 -18.84 -19.55
CA TRP A 372 -1.17 -19.73 -18.48
C TRP A 372 -2.15 -20.88 -18.26
N ASN A 373 -1.63 -22.05 -17.86
CA ASN A 373 -2.45 -23.25 -17.70
C ASN A 373 -3.40 -23.20 -16.49
N ASN A 374 -3.17 -22.28 -15.54
CA ASN A 374 -3.95 -22.10 -14.33
C ASN A 374 -4.87 -20.87 -14.39
N THR A 375 -5.26 -20.42 -15.58
CA THR A 375 -6.25 -19.34 -15.74
C THR A 375 -7.67 -19.87 -15.85
N ILE A 376 -8.60 -19.17 -15.22
CA ILE A 376 -10.04 -19.39 -15.36
C ILE A 376 -10.76 -18.07 -15.66
N ASN A 377 -12.03 -18.18 -16.06
CA ASN A 377 -12.92 -17.04 -16.28
C ASN A 377 -14.28 -17.26 -15.59
N TYR A 378 -15.23 -16.36 -15.85
CA TYR A 378 -16.55 -16.38 -15.24
C TYR A 378 -17.32 -17.69 -15.46
N LYS A 379 -17.06 -18.41 -16.56
CA LYS A 379 -17.71 -19.69 -16.86
C LYS A 379 -17.30 -20.79 -15.89
N ASP A 380 -16.00 -20.89 -15.59
CA ASP A 380 -15.48 -21.90 -14.67
C ASP A 380 -16.07 -21.70 -13.27
N LEU A 381 -16.16 -20.44 -12.82
CA LEU A 381 -16.80 -20.08 -11.54
C LEU A 381 -18.32 -20.33 -11.52
N LYS A 382 -18.97 -20.36 -12.68
CA LYS A 382 -20.40 -20.63 -12.83
C LYS A 382 -20.71 -22.12 -12.91
N GLU A 383 -19.88 -22.88 -13.63
CA GLU A 383 -20.08 -24.31 -13.89
C GLU A 383 -19.59 -25.18 -12.73
N GLU A 384 -18.53 -24.78 -12.03
CA GLU A 384 -17.93 -25.54 -10.94
C GLU A 384 -17.63 -24.66 -9.69
N PRO A 385 -18.61 -23.90 -9.15
CA PRO A 385 -18.40 -22.98 -8.03
C PRO A 385 -17.85 -23.65 -6.77
N GLU A 386 -18.10 -24.95 -6.57
CA GLU A 386 -17.62 -25.76 -5.46
C GLU A 386 -16.10 -25.93 -5.46
N ASN A 387 -15.44 -25.82 -6.62
CA ASN A 387 -14.00 -26.01 -6.76
C ASN A 387 -13.19 -24.77 -6.36
N TYR A 388 -13.85 -23.63 -6.18
CA TYR A 388 -13.18 -22.33 -6.11
C TYR A 388 -13.54 -21.52 -4.87
N MET A 389 -12.58 -20.68 -4.46
CA MET A 389 -12.76 -19.58 -3.54
C MET A 389 -12.32 -18.29 -4.26
N PHE A 390 -13.30 -17.46 -4.62
CA PHE A 390 -13.10 -16.32 -5.52
C PHE A 390 -12.77 -15.04 -4.77
N ARG A 391 -11.52 -14.54 -4.91
CA ARG A 391 -11.17 -13.21 -4.42
C ARG A 391 -11.86 -12.16 -5.29
N CYS A 392 -12.73 -11.36 -4.68
CA CYS A 392 -13.46 -10.28 -5.34
C CYS A 392 -13.59 -9.10 -4.37
N ASP A 393 -13.07 -7.94 -4.75
CA ASP A 393 -13.32 -6.71 -4.01
C ASP A 393 -14.53 -5.93 -4.54
N PHE A 394 -14.81 -4.79 -3.90
CA PHE A 394 -15.94 -3.92 -4.24
C PHE A 394 -15.96 -3.51 -5.72
N PHE A 395 -14.81 -3.23 -6.33
CA PHE A 395 -14.71 -2.78 -7.73
C PHE A 395 -14.87 -3.93 -8.75
N GLU A 396 -14.83 -5.17 -8.25
CA GLU A 396 -14.95 -6.41 -9.00
C GLU A 396 -16.35 -7.06 -8.84
N LEU A 397 -17.24 -6.53 -8.00
CA LEU A 397 -18.59 -7.10 -7.81
C LEU A 397 -19.40 -7.24 -9.11
N LYS A 398 -19.08 -6.44 -10.14
CA LYS A 398 -19.67 -6.57 -11.48
C LYS A 398 -19.42 -7.93 -12.15
N GLU A 399 -18.36 -8.64 -11.77
CA GLU A 399 -18.07 -9.99 -12.31
C GLU A 399 -19.21 -10.97 -11.94
N LEU A 400 -19.96 -10.71 -10.86
CA LEU A 400 -21.12 -11.51 -10.48
C LEU A 400 -22.25 -11.49 -11.53
N ILE A 401 -22.33 -10.46 -12.38
CA ILE A 401 -23.28 -10.39 -13.52
C ILE A 401 -23.02 -11.53 -14.50
N ASP A 402 -21.75 -11.91 -14.65
CA ASP A 402 -21.31 -12.90 -15.62
C ASP A 402 -21.33 -14.29 -15.01
N ILE A 403 -20.88 -14.40 -13.76
CA ILE A 403 -20.87 -15.64 -12.97
C ILE A 403 -22.31 -16.12 -12.69
N LYS A 404 -23.23 -15.20 -12.35
CA LYS A 404 -24.65 -15.47 -12.05
C LYS A 404 -24.83 -16.58 -10.99
N PRO A 405 -24.30 -16.40 -9.76
CA PRO A 405 -24.48 -17.39 -8.70
C PRO A 405 -25.97 -17.55 -8.35
N GLU A 406 -26.40 -18.78 -8.05
CA GLU A 406 -27.74 -19.05 -7.52
C GLU A 406 -27.83 -18.62 -6.05
N GLU A 407 -26.81 -18.99 -5.27
CA GLU A 407 -26.55 -18.58 -3.90
C GLU A 407 -25.03 -18.60 -3.64
N GLY A 408 -24.59 -17.89 -2.60
CA GLY A 408 -23.17 -17.85 -2.25
C GLY A 408 -22.89 -17.35 -0.84
N LEU A 409 -21.64 -17.47 -0.41
CA LEU A 409 -21.10 -16.78 0.76
C LEU A 409 -20.23 -15.62 0.30
N TYR A 410 -20.34 -14.48 1.00
CA TYR A 410 -19.42 -13.35 0.83
C TYR A 410 -18.71 -13.08 2.15
N ILE A 411 -17.44 -13.49 2.23
CA ILE A 411 -16.58 -13.28 3.38
C ILE A 411 -15.93 -11.90 3.25
N ARG A 412 -16.38 -10.94 4.06
CA ARG A 412 -15.82 -9.59 4.11
C ARG A 412 -14.68 -9.56 5.13
N SER A 413 -13.47 -9.54 4.61
CA SER A 413 -12.21 -9.62 5.35
C SER A 413 -11.41 -8.32 5.19
N VAL A 414 -12.08 -7.19 5.43
CA VAL A 414 -11.53 -5.83 5.37
C VAL A 414 -11.96 -5.06 6.62
N THR A 415 -11.32 -3.94 6.90
CA THR A 415 -11.69 -3.11 8.06
C THR A 415 -13.12 -2.58 7.96
N GLU A 416 -13.73 -2.29 9.10
CA GLU A 416 -15.05 -1.66 9.15
C GLU A 416 -14.99 -0.24 8.55
N PRO A 417 -16.07 0.25 7.93
CA PRO A 417 -16.14 1.64 7.51
C PRO A 417 -15.86 2.59 8.67
N PHE A 418 -14.95 3.56 8.46
CA PHE A 418 -14.60 4.57 9.46
C PHE A 418 -14.79 6.00 8.94
N ASP A 419 -15.24 6.16 7.70
CA ASP A 419 -15.64 7.43 7.10
C ASP A 419 -16.92 7.28 6.26
N ASP A 420 -17.51 8.42 5.91
CA ASP A 420 -18.79 8.49 5.21
C ASP A 420 -18.76 7.88 3.80
N GLU A 421 -17.62 7.94 3.11
CA GLU A 421 -17.48 7.36 1.77
C GLU A 421 -17.48 5.83 1.84
N MET A 422 -16.71 5.26 2.78
CA MET A 422 -16.68 3.83 3.04
C MET A 422 -18.04 3.29 3.49
N GLU A 423 -18.80 4.07 4.27
CA GLU A 423 -20.17 3.73 4.67
C GLU A 423 -21.13 3.66 3.46
N ILE A 424 -20.97 4.59 2.52
CA ILE A 424 -21.74 4.58 1.26
C ILE A 424 -21.38 3.35 0.43
N ASP A 425 -20.09 3.04 0.29
CA ASP A 425 -19.63 1.90 -0.51
C ASP A 425 -20.00 0.57 0.14
N TYR A 426 -19.99 0.47 1.46
CA TYR A 426 -20.50 -0.69 2.20
C TYR A 426 -21.99 -0.91 1.91
N LYS A 427 -22.83 0.15 1.97
CA LYS A 427 -24.25 0.06 1.61
C LYS A 427 -24.47 -0.38 0.17
N LYS A 428 -23.66 0.12 -0.77
CA LYS A 428 -23.71 -0.34 -2.17
C LYS A 428 -23.36 -1.82 -2.25
N ALA A 429 -22.29 -2.27 -1.59
CA ALA A 429 -21.90 -3.67 -1.55
C ALA A 429 -23.04 -4.56 -1.03
N LEU A 430 -23.71 -4.18 0.07
CA LEU A 430 -24.87 -4.91 0.59
C LEU A 430 -25.99 -5.09 -0.46
N ASN A 431 -26.29 -4.06 -1.25
CA ASN A 431 -27.29 -4.18 -2.33
C ASN A 431 -26.84 -5.18 -3.42
N TRP A 432 -25.55 -5.24 -3.74
CA TRP A 432 -25.02 -6.25 -4.66
C TRP A 432 -25.16 -7.65 -4.08
N LEU A 433 -24.82 -7.84 -2.80
CA LEU A 433 -24.91 -9.14 -2.14
C LEU A 433 -26.36 -9.64 -2.08
N ASP A 434 -27.31 -8.76 -1.74
CA ASP A 434 -28.75 -9.08 -1.75
C ASP A 434 -29.24 -9.46 -3.15
N HIS A 435 -28.84 -8.71 -4.18
CA HIS A 435 -29.22 -8.99 -5.57
C HIS A 435 -28.74 -10.36 -6.07
N PHE A 436 -27.56 -10.81 -5.63
CA PHE A 436 -26.93 -12.06 -6.05
C PHE A 436 -27.06 -13.19 -5.02
N ASN A 437 -27.95 -13.05 -4.02
CA ASN A 437 -28.17 -14.04 -2.96
C ASN A 437 -26.88 -14.47 -2.23
N LEU A 438 -25.98 -13.52 -1.99
CA LEU A 438 -24.74 -13.77 -1.26
C LEU A 438 -24.91 -13.44 0.22
N LYS A 439 -24.75 -14.44 1.08
CA LYS A 439 -24.79 -14.23 2.53
C LYS A 439 -23.50 -13.57 3.00
N LEU A 440 -23.62 -12.37 3.57
CA LEU A 440 -22.50 -11.65 4.18
C LEU A 440 -22.02 -12.35 5.46
N ILE A 441 -20.71 -12.53 5.57
CA ILE A 441 -19.99 -13.03 6.74
C ILE A 441 -18.84 -12.07 7.02
N GLU A 442 -18.84 -11.40 8.17
CA GLU A 442 -17.81 -10.40 8.53
C GLU A 442 -17.30 -10.53 9.97
N GLU A 443 -18.13 -11.05 10.89
CA GLU A 443 -17.72 -11.28 12.28
C GLU A 443 -16.55 -12.26 12.36
N GLY A 444 -15.47 -11.83 13.03
CA GLY A 444 -14.26 -12.65 13.19
C GLY A 444 -13.45 -12.87 11.90
N MET A 445 -13.74 -12.14 10.81
CA MET A 445 -13.08 -12.27 9.52
C MET A 445 -12.04 -11.19 9.23
N HIS A 446 -11.73 -10.32 10.20
CA HIS A 446 -10.73 -9.26 10.05
C HIS A 446 -9.77 -9.16 11.24
N ALA A 447 -8.48 -9.42 10.98
CA ALA A 447 -7.37 -9.03 11.83
C ALA A 447 -6.79 -7.70 11.32
N SER A 448 -6.49 -6.79 12.25
CA SER A 448 -5.90 -5.51 11.92
C SER A 448 -4.43 -5.64 11.51
N GLY A 449 -3.95 -4.66 10.74
CA GLY A 449 -2.52 -4.45 10.51
C GLY A 449 -1.78 -3.86 11.72
N HIS A 450 -2.50 -3.29 12.70
CA HIS A 450 -1.91 -2.48 13.78
C HIS A 450 -2.10 -3.12 15.15
N ALA A 451 -1.08 -2.97 16.00
CA ALA A 451 -1.08 -3.37 17.39
C ALA A 451 -2.18 -2.66 18.19
N ASN A 452 -2.82 -3.36 19.12
CA ASN A 452 -3.78 -2.74 20.02
C ASN A 452 -3.06 -1.97 21.14
N GLY A 453 -3.80 -1.17 21.91
CA GLY A 453 -3.22 -0.31 22.95
C GLY A 453 -2.43 -1.06 24.02
N THR A 454 -2.91 -2.24 24.43
CA THR A 454 -2.19 -3.08 25.40
C THR A 454 -0.82 -3.51 24.85
N GLU A 455 -0.78 -3.94 23.59
CA GLU A 455 0.44 -4.35 22.90
C GLU A 455 1.41 -3.17 22.75
N ILE A 456 0.94 -2.01 22.30
CA ILE A 456 1.74 -0.79 22.12
C ILE A 456 2.36 -0.33 23.44
N LEU A 457 1.54 -0.17 24.48
CA LEU A 457 2.01 0.30 25.78
C LEU A 457 3.00 -0.68 26.43
N ASN A 458 2.78 -1.99 26.28
CA ASN A 458 3.70 -3.00 26.81
C ASN A 458 5.02 -3.03 26.03
N MET A 459 4.99 -2.87 24.70
CA MET A 459 6.19 -2.72 23.88
C MET A 459 7.03 -1.54 24.36
N ILE A 460 6.41 -0.37 24.53
CA ILE A 460 7.12 0.85 24.95
C ILE A 460 7.70 0.68 26.36
N ARG A 461 6.94 0.08 27.29
CA ARG A 461 7.43 -0.25 28.65
C ARG A 461 8.59 -1.25 28.64
N GLU A 462 8.64 -2.16 27.67
CA GLU A 462 9.76 -3.10 27.54
C GLU A 462 11.01 -2.43 26.98
N ILE A 463 10.84 -1.56 25.98
CA ILE A 463 11.93 -0.81 25.33
C ILE A 463 12.53 0.24 26.28
N GLN A 464 11.70 0.89 27.10
CA GLN A 464 12.07 1.95 28.05
C GLN A 464 12.81 3.14 27.40
N PRO A 465 12.23 3.80 26.37
CA PRO A 465 12.81 5.03 25.86
C PRO A 465 12.75 6.16 26.90
N GLU A 466 13.67 7.12 26.83
CA GLU A 466 13.59 8.32 27.68
C GLU A 466 12.35 9.16 27.32
N THR A 467 12.11 9.35 26.01
CA THR A 467 10.99 10.14 25.48
C THR A 467 10.24 9.39 24.38
N VAL A 468 8.91 9.48 24.40
CA VAL A 468 8.02 8.96 23.35
C VAL A 468 7.24 10.09 22.68
N TYR A 469 7.20 10.05 21.36
CA TYR A 469 6.33 10.85 20.51
C TYR A 469 5.26 9.95 19.91
N PRO A 470 4.00 10.04 20.37
CA PRO A 470 2.88 9.36 19.74
C PRO A 470 2.62 9.99 18.37
N ILE A 471 2.66 9.17 17.33
CA ILE A 471 2.38 9.56 15.94
C ILE A 471 1.39 8.57 15.33
N HIS A 472 0.87 8.92 14.16
CA HIS A 472 -0.01 8.03 13.40
C HIS A 472 -1.21 7.58 14.27
N THR A 473 -1.80 8.54 14.99
CA THR A 473 -2.90 8.34 15.91
C THR A 473 -3.72 9.62 16.09
N ASN A 474 -5.02 9.45 16.34
CA ASN A 474 -5.93 10.52 16.75
C ASN A 474 -6.13 10.58 18.27
N LYS A 475 -5.51 9.67 19.02
CA LYS A 475 -5.75 9.46 20.46
C LYS A 475 -4.43 9.49 21.26
N LYS A 476 -3.57 10.48 20.98
CA LYS A 476 -2.23 10.60 21.57
C LYS A 476 -2.26 10.72 23.10
N GLU A 477 -3.35 11.22 23.67
CA GLU A 477 -3.59 11.32 25.11
C GLU A 477 -3.49 9.96 25.84
N GLU A 478 -3.84 8.86 25.18
CA GLU A 478 -3.80 7.50 25.75
C GLU A 478 -2.37 7.06 26.12
N PHE A 479 -1.35 7.67 25.51
CA PHE A 479 0.05 7.40 25.85
C PHE A 479 0.45 8.00 27.21
N SER A 480 -0.32 8.94 27.77
CA SER A 480 0.03 9.65 29.02
C SER A 480 0.24 8.72 30.20
N VAL A 481 -0.34 7.51 30.18
CA VAL A 481 -0.15 6.46 31.19
C VAL A 481 1.30 5.99 31.30
N LEU A 482 2.15 6.25 30.29
CA LEU A 482 3.57 5.91 30.31
C LEU A 482 4.38 6.83 31.24
N LYS A 483 3.86 8.02 31.58
CA LYS A 483 4.51 8.94 32.53
C LYS A 483 4.66 8.31 33.92
N ASP A 484 3.72 7.45 34.32
CA ASP A 484 3.79 6.68 35.56
C ASP A 484 4.94 5.66 35.55
N ASN A 485 5.47 5.33 34.36
CA ASN A 485 6.63 4.45 34.17
C ASN A 485 7.95 5.23 34.05
N GLY A 486 7.95 6.56 34.24
CA GLY A 486 9.13 7.41 34.12
C GLY A 486 9.55 7.71 32.68
N ILE A 487 8.68 7.44 31.70
CA ILE A 487 8.88 7.73 30.29
C ILE A 487 8.23 9.08 29.99
N ASP A 488 8.98 10.03 29.42
CA ASP A 488 8.39 11.29 29.00
C ASP A 488 7.53 11.09 27.75
N VAL A 489 6.39 11.77 27.69
CA VAL A 489 5.47 11.68 26.55
C VAL A 489 5.23 13.08 26.04
N ILE A 490 5.76 13.33 24.84
CA ILE A 490 5.68 14.60 24.13
C ILE A 490 4.70 14.44 22.98
N ASN A 491 3.58 15.16 23.07
CA ASN A 491 2.63 15.22 21.96
C ASN A 491 3.23 16.09 20.85
N PRO A 492 3.45 15.54 19.63
CA PRO A 492 3.95 16.35 18.53
C PRO A 492 2.92 17.37 18.07
N GLU A 493 3.44 18.45 17.49
CA GLU A 493 2.69 19.49 16.79
C GLU A 493 3.20 19.56 15.34
N LEU A 494 2.32 19.91 14.40
CA LEU A 494 2.72 20.05 12.99
C LEU A 494 3.68 21.22 12.80
N SER A 495 4.82 20.96 12.18
CA SER A 495 5.78 21.97 11.76
C SER A 495 5.18 22.80 10.62
N HIS A 496 5.07 24.11 10.83
CA HIS A 496 4.64 25.07 9.80
C HIS A 496 5.85 25.76 9.18
N ARG A 497 6.34 25.24 8.05
CA ARG A 497 7.26 25.97 7.16
C ARG A 497 6.54 26.37 5.88
N ARG A 498 6.70 27.64 5.50
CA ARG A 498 6.23 28.21 4.22
C ARG A 498 7.44 28.75 3.49
N ASP A 499 8.24 27.81 3.00
CA ASP A 499 9.51 28.17 2.39
C ASP A 499 9.41 28.23 0.87
N LEU A 500 8.33 27.80 0.21
CA LEU A 500 8.27 27.88 -1.26
C LEU A 500 7.98 29.31 -1.74
N ASP A 501 8.81 29.79 -2.67
CA ASP A 501 8.71 31.13 -3.27
C ASP A 501 8.48 31.07 -4.79
N HIS A 502 7.71 32.04 -5.29
CA HIS A 502 7.45 32.24 -6.71
C HIS A 502 8.64 32.92 -7.40
N HIS A 503 8.81 32.59 -8.68
CA HIS A 503 9.77 33.22 -9.60
C HIS A 503 9.58 34.73 -9.80
#